data_AF-A0A412AX31-F1
#
_entry.id   AF-A0A412AX31-F1
#
_cell.length_a   1.000
_cell.length_b   1.000
_cell.length_c   1.000
_cell.angle_alpha   90.00
_cell.angle_beta   90.00
_cell.angle_gamma   90.00
#
_symmetry.space_group_name_H-M   'P 1'
#
loop_
_entity.id
_entity.type
_entity.pdbx_description
1 polymer ?
#
loop_
_entity_poly.entity_id
_entity_poly.type
_entity_poly.pdbx_seq_one_letter_code
_entity_poly.pdbx_strand_id
1 'polypeptide(L)'
;MKIKKREKKAGSFAKKGLASVLAALMLLAAGCSSNSGEASTATASEAPPSQAETSSQGEAPSQEPENSEAASSEAQSIPEIPEDPAAEPYLNEGIVMYGKMALEAFYDCQEQAADYAEVISTIKRAVPSAEVYNIVVPTHVEFALPEKYKADFSVSERPTLDAVYNNYSAEVKGVDVYDVLSLHKLEYLYFNTDHHWTGLGAYYAYTKFAEVAGFTPVAQEDMEKKSIPGLLGLLYDITQEPVLEQNPDSVEYFTILVIMSAK
;
A
#
# COMPACT_ATOMS: atom_id res chain seq x y z
N MET A 1 -1.13 26.16 14.56
CA MET A 1 -0.34 26.84 13.51
C MET A 1 -1.33 27.36 12.45
N LYS A 2 -1.21 28.57 11.89
CA LYS A 2 -2.15 29.02 10.83
C LYS A 2 -1.68 28.44 9.50
N ILE A 3 -2.42 27.47 8.96
CA ILE A 3 -2.16 26.85 7.64
C ILE A 3 -2.20 27.96 6.57
N LYS A 4 -1.09 28.15 5.84
CA LYS A 4 -1.00 29.16 4.78
C LYS A 4 -1.53 28.55 3.47
N LYS A 5 -2.63 29.10 2.95
CA LYS A 5 -3.17 28.77 1.62
C LYS A 5 -2.65 29.77 0.60
N ARG A 6 -2.11 29.29 -0.54
CA ARG A 6 -1.68 30.13 -1.67
C ARG A 6 -2.62 29.86 -2.85
N GLU A 7 -3.21 30.90 -3.43
CA GLU A 7 -4.12 30.79 -4.60
C GLU A 7 -3.40 31.27 -5.88
N LYS A 8 -3.56 30.55 -7.01
CA LYS A 8 -3.04 30.95 -8.34
C LYS A 8 -4.15 30.99 -9.41
N LYS A 9 -3.96 31.85 -10.42
CA LYS A 9 -4.90 32.15 -11.51
C LYS A 9 -4.96 31.02 -12.55
N ALA A 10 -6.18 30.63 -12.93
CA ALA A 10 -6.47 29.56 -13.88
C ALA A 10 -6.10 29.89 -15.33
N GLY A 11 -5.40 28.95 -15.99
CA GLY A 11 -5.22 28.88 -17.45
C GLY A 11 -5.86 27.61 -18.00
N SER A 12 -6.57 27.72 -19.12
CA SER A 12 -7.38 26.64 -19.72
C SER A 12 -6.58 25.80 -20.71
N PHE A 13 -6.59 24.46 -20.56
CA PHE A 13 -6.16 23.53 -21.61
C PHE A 13 -7.13 22.34 -21.79
N ALA A 14 -7.36 22.00 -23.06
CA ALA A 14 -8.38 21.05 -23.52
C ALA A 14 -7.83 19.61 -23.59
N LYS A 15 -8.62 18.65 -23.11
CA LYS A 15 -8.35 17.20 -23.16
C LYS A 15 -8.69 16.59 -24.53
N LYS A 16 -7.82 15.72 -25.04
CA LYS A 16 -8.15 14.71 -26.06
C LYS A 16 -7.79 13.34 -25.50
N GLY A 17 -8.75 12.42 -25.53
CA GLY A 17 -8.61 11.07 -25.00
C GLY A 17 -8.16 10.05 -26.05
N LEU A 18 -7.68 8.91 -25.56
CA LEU A 18 -7.77 7.62 -26.24
C LEU A 18 -7.74 6.51 -25.18
N ALA A 19 -8.63 5.53 -25.33
CA ALA A 19 -8.84 4.40 -24.41
C ALA A 19 -8.12 3.13 -24.91
N SER A 20 -7.62 2.33 -23.98
CA SER A 20 -7.31 0.91 -24.17
C SER A 20 -7.46 0.18 -22.83
N VAL A 21 -8.30 -0.86 -22.84
CA VAL A 21 -8.81 -1.59 -21.67
C VAL A 21 -7.82 -2.68 -21.24
N LEU A 22 -7.32 -2.55 -20.01
CA LEU A 22 -6.81 -3.63 -19.18
C LEU A 22 -7.73 -3.66 -17.94
N ALA A 23 -8.38 -4.77 -17.65
CA ALA A 23 -9.29 -4.86 -16.50
C ALA A 23 -8.49 -5.00 -15.19
N ALA A 24 -7.79 -3.94 -14.81
CA ALA A 24 -7.53 -3.63 -13.41
C ALA A 24 -8.80 -2.94 -12.91
N LEU A 25 -9.56 -3.62 -12.05
CA LEU A 25 -10.70 -2.99 -11.38
C LEU A 25 -10.12 -2.05 -10.30
N MET A 26 -9.58 -0.90 -10.72
CA MET A 26 -9.34 0.23 -9.82
C MET A 26 -10.71 0.76 -9.39
N LEU A 27 -11.22 0.26 -8.26
CA LEU A 27 -12.25 0.99 -7.53
C LEU A 27 -11.60 2.25 -6.95
N LEU A 28 -11.68 3.35 -7.71
CA LEU A 28 -11.53 4.70 -7.16
C LEU A 28 -12.70 4.93 -6.20
N ALA A 29 -12.49 4.63 -4.91
CA ALA A 29 -13.42 5.04 -3.86
C ALA A 29 -13.21 6.54 -3.59
N ALA A 30 -13.77 7.38 -4.47
CA ALA A 30 -13.88 8.81 -4.24
C ALA A 30 -15.33 9.16 -3.88
N GLY A 31 -15.52 9.68 -2.66
CA GLY A 31 -16.57 10.67 -2.40
C GLY A 31 -17.78 10.19 -1.61
N CYS A 32 -17.71 10.44 -0.31
CA CYS A 32 -18.78 10.37 0.68
C CYS A 32 -20.07 11.06 0.22
N SER A 33 -21.19 10.34 0.32
CA SER A 33 -22.51 10.95 0.52
C SER A 33 -23.34 10.01 1.39
N SER A 34 -23.57 10.44 2.62
CA SER A 34 -24.31 9.70 3.65
C SER A 34 -25.79 9.60 3.31
N ASN A 35 -26.35 8.39 3.39
CA ASN A 35 -27.70 8.25 3.94
C ASN A 35 -27.85 6.93 4.71
N SER A 36 -27.97 7.07 6.02
CA SER A 36 -28.26 6.05 7.02
C SER A 36 -29.63 5.38 6.80
N GLY A 37 -29.73 4.08 7.03
CA GLY A 37 -31.03 3.39 7.05
C GLY A 37 -30.96 1.92 7.42
N GLU A 38 -30.98 1.67 8.73
CA GLU A 38 -31.58 0.52 9.44
C GLU A 38 -30.97 -0.90 9.31
N ALA A 39 -30.38 -1.29 10.45
CA ALA A 39 -30.13 -2.67 10.85
C ALA A 39 -31.44 -3.44 11.09
N SER A 40 -31.43 -4.74 10.78
CA SER A 40 -32.39 -5.68 11.37
C SER A 40 -31.72 -7.01 11.71
N THR A 41 -32.11 -7.47 12.89
CA THR A 41 -31.59 -8.51 13.78
C THR A 41 -31.72 -9.94 13.26
N ALA A 42 -30.77 -10.80 13.62
CA ALA A 42 -31.05 -12.23 13.81
C ALA A 42 -30.15 -12.83 14.92
N THR A 43 -30.80 -13.60 15.80
CA THR A 43 -30.32 -14.12 17.07
C THR A 43 -29.90 -15.60 16.95
N ALA A 44 -28.80 -15.94 17.64
CA ALA A 44 -28.46 -17.18 18.36
C ALA A 44 -28.77 -18.59 17.79
N SER A 45 -27.78 -19.49 17.85
CA SER A 45 -27.85 -20.69 18.72
C SER A 45 -26.50 -21.42 18.83
N GLU A 46 -26.13 -21.76 20.07
CA GLU A 46 -24.99 -22.57 20.52
C GLU A 46 -25.07 -24.06 20.11
N ALA A 47 -23.90 -24.70 20.09
CA ALA A 47 -23.72 -26.14 20.31
C ALA A 47 -22.48 -26.37 21.21
N PRO A 48 -22.53 -27.24 22.24
CA PRO A 48 -21.34 -27.61 23.02
C PRO A 48 -21.08 -29.15 22.93
N PRO A 49 -20.10 -29.74 23.65
CA PRO A 49 -18.84 -30.20 23.07
C PRO A 49 -18.61 -31.72 23.30
N SER A 50 -17.53 -32.30 22.76
CA SER A 50 -17.03 -33.58 23.27
C SER A 50 -15.50 -33.69 23.21
N GLN A 51 -14.97 -34.28 24.27
CA GLN A 51 -13.58 -34.33 24.71
C GLN A 51 -12.77 -35.51 24.15
N ALA A 52 -11.49 -35.47 24.51
CA ALA A 52 -10.30 -36.24 24.14
C ALA A 52 -10.17 -37.68 24.67
N GLU A 53 -9.27 -38.44 24.05
CA GLU A 53 -8.36 -39.50 24.60
C GLU A 53 -7.14 -39.52 23.63
N THR A 54 -5.85 -39.34 23.96
CA THR A 54 -4.84 -39.87 24.91
C THR A 54 -4.43 -41.35 24.74
N SER A 55 -3.09 -41.57 24.74
CA SER A 55 -2.31 -42.83 24.84
C SER A 55 -1.65 -43.28 23.51
N SER A 56 -0.39 -43.72 23.38
CA SER A 56 0.80 -43.86 24.25
C SER A 56 2.03 -44.13 23.33
N GLN A 57 3.22 -43.97 23.92
CA GLN A 57 4.59 -44.01 23.42
C GLN A 57 5.05 -45.25 22.63
N GLY A 58 6.09 -45.04 21.81
CA GLY A 58 7.05 -46.03 21.29
C GLY A 58 8.40 -45.37 21.00
N GLU A 59 9.48 -46.03 21.41
CA GLU A 59 10.87 -45.56 21.61
C GLU A 59 11.72 -45.25 20.35
N ALA A 60 12.83 -44.53 20.60
CA ALA A 60 13.80 -43.88 19.69
C ALA A 60 14.72 -44.82 18.87
N PRO A 61 15.59 -44.29 17.96
CA PRO A 61 16.89 -43.77 18.43
C PRO A 61 17.42 -42.50 17.73
N SER A 62 18.32 -41.83 18.46
CA SER A 62 19.18 -40.69 18.14
C SER A 62 19.60 -40.51 16.68
N GLN A 63 19.38 -39.29 16.18
CA GLN A 63 20.33 -38.58 15.35
C GLN A 63 20.53 -37.16 15.91
N GLU A 64 21.80 -36.80 16.03
CA GLU A 64 22.37 -35.55 16.52
C GLU A 64 21.97 -34.40 15.57
N PRO A 65 21.51 -33.23 16.06
CA PRO A 65 21.12 -32.14 15.17
C PRO A 65 22.37 -31.39 14.72
N GLU A 66 22.76 -31.61 13.46
CA GLU A 66 23.67 -30.68 12.78
C GLU A 66 22.97 -29.34 12.62
N ASN A 67 23.46 -28.38 13.38
CA ASN A 67 23.57 -26.96 13.05
C ASN A 67 22.29 -26.30 12.50
N SER A 68 21.36 -26.03 13.41
CA SER A 68 20.42 -24.92 13.24
C SER A 68 21.23 -23.62 13.21
N GLU A 69 21.49 -23.11 12.01
CA GLU A 69 21.58 -21.66 11.83
C GLU A 69 20.20 -21.11 12.19
N ALA A 70 20.04 -20.81 13.47
CA ALA A 70 19.08 -19.83 13.91
C ALA A 70 19.44 -18.54 13.17
N ALA A 71 18.76 -18.30 12.04
CA ALA A 71 18.70 -17.00 11.43
C ALA A 71 18.21 -16.05 12.53
N SER A 72 19.17 -15.31 13.07
CA SER A 72 18.95 -14.24 14.02
C SER A 72 18.00 -13.25 13.36
N SER A 73 16.72 -13.36 13.68
CA SER A 73 15.73 -12.32 13.41
C SER A 73 16.07 -11.15 14.34
N GLU A 74 17.09 -10.39 13.94
CA GLU A 74 17.20 -9.01 14.39
C GLU A 74 15.95 -8.31 13.83
N ALA A 75 15.01 -7.99 14.72
CA ALA A 75 13.86 -7.17 14.36
C ALA A 75 14.40 -5.85 13.81
N GLN A 76 14.29 -5.68 12.48
CA GLN A 76 14.69 -4.45 11.82
C GLN A 76 13.86 -3.30 12.39
N SER A 77 14.54 -2.29 12.93
CA SER A 77 13.86 -1.11 13.46
C SER A 77 13.32 -0.27 12.31
N ILE A 78 12.04 0.13 12.39
CA ILE A 78 11.44 1.07 11.44
C ILE A 78 12.22 2.40 11.51
N PRO A 79 12.75 2.90 10.38
CA PRO A 79 13.51 4.15 10.40
C PRO A 79 12.61 5.36 10.75
N GLU A 80 13.19 6.43 11.28
CA GLU A 80 12.48 7.71 11.42
C GLU A 80 12.65 8.57 10.16
N ILE A 81 11.64 9.36 9.81
CA ILE A 81 11.70 10.28 8.67
C ILE A 81 12.62 11.45 9.05
N PRO A 82 13.69 11.72 8.29
CA PRO A 82 14.55 12.87 8.55
C PRO A 82 13.76 14.18 8.49
N GLU A 83 13.91 15.01 9.52
CA GLU A 83 13.37 16.36 9.49
C GLU A 83 14.28 17.28 8.67
N ASP A 84 13.71 17.97 7.67
CA ASP A 84 14.38 19.09 7.02
C ASP A 84 13.92 20.40 7.70
N PRO A 85 14.78 21.07 8.49
CA PRO A 85 14.41 22.30 9.18
C PRO A 85 14.13 23.47 8.22
N ALA A 86 14.52 23.36 6.94
CA ALA A 86 14.19 24.35 5.91
C ALA A 86 12.86 24.07 5.20
N ALA A 87 12.24 22.89 5.42
CA ALA A 87 11.00 22.48 4.80
C ALA A 87 9.85 22.48 5.82
N GLU A 88 9.14 23.61 5.94
CA GLU A 88 7.81 23.60 6.57
C GLU A 88 6.76 23.23 5.52
N PRO A 89 5.89 22.25 5.80
CA PRO A 89 4.85 21.88 4.85
C PRO A 89 3.81 23.00 4.66
N TYR A 90 3.25 23.08 3.45
CA TYR A 90 2.15 23.99 3.12
C TYR A 90 1.20 23.36 2.12
N LEU A 91 -0.01 23.92 2.01
CA LEU A 91 -1.01 23.44 1.04
C LEU A 91 -0.98 24.27 -0.24
N ASN A 92 -1.04 23.58 -1.38
CA ASN A 92 -1.32 24.16 -2.69
C ASN A 92 -2.33 23.29 -3.43
N GLU A 93 -3.48 23.84 -3.83
CA GLU A 93 -4.58 23.09 -4.46
C GLU A 93 -4.99 21.81 -3.70
N GLY A 94 -4.92 21.83 -2.35
CA GLY A 94 -5.23 20.67 -1.50
C GLY A 94 -4.12 19.62 -1.39
N ILE A 95 -3.00 19.82 -2.08
CA ILE A 95 -1.82 18.96 -2.03
C ILE A 95 -0.83 19.48 -0.99
N VAL A 96 -0.25 18.57 -0.21
CA VAL A 96 0.76 18.87 0.81
C VAL A 96 2.12 18.98 0.14
N MET A 97 2.68 20.19 0.12
CA MET A 97 4.03 20.43 -0.35
C MET A 97 5.01 20.24 0.81
N TYR A 98 5.98 19.34 0.67
CA TYR A 98 7.02 19.11 1.69
C TYR A 98 8.38 18.86 1.02
N GLY A 99 9.36 19.72 1.31
CA GLY A 99 10.68 19.67 0.69
C GLY A 99 10.58 19.79 -0.84
N LYS A 100 11.02 18.75 -1.55
CA LYS A 100 10.95 18.65 -3.02
C LYS A 100 9.85 17.71 -3.50
N MET A 101 8.86 17.46 -2.65
CA MET A 101 7.80 16.48 -2.87
C MET A 101 6.44 17.14 -2.76
N ALA A 102 5.49 16.60 -3.51
CA ALA A 102 4.07 16.82 -3.34
C ALA A 102 3.44 15.51 -2.83
N LEU A 103 2.59 15.62 -1.81
CA LEU A 103 1.97 14.50 -1.13
C LEU A 103 0.45 14.68 -1.14
N GLU A 104 -0.28 13.67 -1.57
CA GLU A 104 -1.74 13.64 -1.44
C GLU A 104 -2.10 13.41 0.03
N ALA A 105 -2.84 14.34 0.63
CA ALA A 105 -3.29 14.18 2.01
C ALA A 105 -4.28 13.01 2.11
N PHE A 106 -4.09 12.17 3.13
CA PHE A 106 -5.05 11.12 3.45
C PHE A 106 -6.01 11.61 4.53
N TYR A 107 -7.30 11.37 4.30
CA TYR A 107 -8.38 11.70 5.22
C TYR A 107 -9.02 10.42 5.73
N ASP A 108 -9.45 10.44 6.99
CA ASP A 108 -10.09 9.29 7.62
C ASP A 108 -11.32 8.85 6.82
N CYS A 109 -11.29 7.58 6.41
CA CYS A 109 -12.36 6.90 5.70
C CYS A 109 -12.64 5.52 6.30
N GLN A 110 -12.31 5.32 7.59
CA GLN A 110 -12.47 4.05 8.28
C GLN A 110 -13.93 3.55 8.25
N GLU A 111 -14.91 4.46 8.26
CA GLU A 111 -16.33 4.11 8.13
C GLU A 111 -16.66 3.44 6.79
N GLN A 112 -15.90 3.73 5.72
CA GLN A 112 -16.09 3.12 4.40
C GLN A 112 -15.30 1.81 4.23
N ALA A 113 -14.42 1.46 5.18
CA ALA A 113 -13.59 0.26 5.09
C ALA A 113 -14.44 -1.03 5.04
N ALA A 114 -15.54 -1.06 5.78
CA ALA A 114 -16.47 -2.19 5.79
C ALA A 114 -17.18 -2.37 4.43
N ASP A 115 -17.64 -1.28 3.82
CA ASP A 115 -18.28 -1.31 2.50
C ASP A 115 -17.30 -1.80 1.41
N TYR A 116 -16.06 -1.31 1.45
CA TYR A 116 -15.01 -1.79 0.55
C TYR A 116 -14.72 -3.29 0.77
N ALA A 117 -14.54 -3.72 2.01
CA ALA A 117 -14.27 -5.12 2.34
C ALA A 117 -15.43 -6.05 1.92
N GLU A 118 -16.67 -5.58 2.00
CA GLU A 118 -17.85 -6.31 1.56
C GLU A 118 -17.93 -6.47 0.03
N VAL A 119 -17.48 -5.46 -0.73
CA VAL A 119 -17.33 -5.59 -2.18
C VAL A 119 -16.33 -6.70 -2.53
N ILE A 120 -15.17 -6.74 -1.89
CA ILE A 120 -14.17 -7.79 -2.12
C ILE A 120 -14.70 -9.16 -1.68
N SER A 121 -15.42 -9.22 -0.56
CA SER A 121 -16.04 -10.45 -0.08
C SER A 121 -17.14 -10.97 -1.02
N THR A 122 -17.88 -10.06 -1.66
CA THR A 122 -18.84 -10.39 -2.72
C THR A 122 -18.15 -11.01 -3.93
N ILE A 123 -16.99 -10.49 -4.34
CA ILE A 123 -16.17 -11.09 -5.39
C ILE A 123 -15.77 -12.51 -4.98
N LYS A 124 -15.25 -12.73 -3.77
CA LYS A 124 -14.87 -14.07 -3.30
C LYS A 124 -16.03 -15.06 -3.32
N ARG A 125 -17.23 -14.67 -2.90
CA ARG A 125 -18.42 -15.54 -2.98
C ARG A 125 -18.83 -15.87 -4.41
N ALA A 126 -18.61 -14.97 -5.37
CA ALA A 126 -18.90 -15.20 -6.78
C ALA A 126 -17.90 -16.16 -7.46
N VAL A 127 -16.68 -16.29 -6.92
CA VAL A 127 -15.63 -17.18 -7.45
C VAL A 127 -15.11 -18.15 -6.37
N PRO A 128 -15.95 -19.06 -5.86
CA PRO A 128 -15.59 -19.88 -4.69
C PRO A 128 -14.39 -20.81 -4.92
N SER A 129 -14.10 -21.17 -6.17
CA SER A 129 -12.94 -22.01 -6.53
C SER A 129 -11.63 -21.23 -6.69
N ALA A 130 -11.66 -19.89 -6.70
CA ALA A 130 -10.49 -19.05 -6.86
C ALA A 130 -10.05 -18.48 -5.52
N GLU A 131 -8.74 -18.35 -5.34
CA GLU A 131 -8.15 -17.53 -4.29
C GLU A 131 -8.36 -16.05 -4.65
N VAL A 132 -8.77 -15.25 -3.67
CA VAL A 132 -8.91 -13.80 -3.83
C VAL A 132 -7.94 -13.13 -2.87
N TYR A 133 -6.98 -12.41 -3.43
CA TYR A 133 -6.02 -11.59 -2.69
C TYR A 133 -6.42 -10.13 -2.82
N ASN A 134 -6.24 -9.36 -1.75
CA ASN A 134 -6.46 -7.92 -1.78
C ASN A 134 -5.26 -7.19 -1.20
N ILE A 135 -4.78 -6.19 -1.92
CA ILE A 135 -3.66 -5.34 -1.52
C ILE A 135 -4.15 -3.90 -1.47
N VAL A 136 -4.29 -3.34 -0.27
CA VAL A 136 -4.51 -1.89 -0.09
C VAL A 136 -3.16 -1.26 0.17
N VAL A 137 -2.78 -0.31 -0.68
CA VAL A 137 -1.44 0.31 -0.67
C VAL A 137 -1.57 1.70 -0.03
N PRO A 138 -0.82 2.00 1.04
CA PRO A 138 -0.81 3.35 1.62
C PRO A 138 -0.27 4.38 0.63
N THR A 139 -0.68 5.63 0.77
CA THR A 139 -0.16 6.73 -0.06
C THR A 139 1.20 7.22 0.45
N HIS A 140 1.89 8.04 -0.36
CA HIS A 140 3.21 8.57 -0.03
C HIS A 140 3.21 9.38 1.29
N VAL A 141 2.11 10.06 1.63
CA VAL A 141 2.04 10.93 2.82
C VAL A 141 2.26 10.16 4.13
N GLU A 142 1.86 8.89 4.20
CA GLU A 142 2.05 8.04 5.37
C GLU A 142 3.54 7.90 5.72
N PHE A 143 4.38 7.83 4.69
CA PHE A 143 5.77 7.44 4.78
C PHE A 143 6.75 8.61 4.64
N ALA A 144 6.34 9.73 4.05
CA ALA A 144 7.21 10.87 3.76
C ALA A 144 7.00 12.09 4.67
N LEU A 145 5.84 12.22 5.31
CA LEU A 145 5.55 13.37 6.16
C LEU A 145 5.99 13.09 7.61
N PRO A 146 6.91 13.88 8.19
CA PRO A 146 7.31 13.72 9.60
C PRO A 146 6.11 13.78 10.56
N GLU A 147 6.17 12.97 11.61
CA GLU A 147 5.07 12.77 12.56
C GLU A 147 4.53 14.09 13.15
N LYS A 148 5.42 15.03 13.46
CA LYS A 148 5.04 16.34 14.00
C LYS A 148 4.12 17.17 13.09
N TYR A 149 4.12 16.88 11.79
CA TYR A 149 3.27 17.55 10.81
C TYR A 149 2.02 16.76 10.45
N LYS A 150 1.97 15.44 10.71
CA LYS A 150 0.84 14.60 10.29
C LYS A 150 -0.48 15.19 10.76
N ALA A 151 -0.65 15.46 12.06
CA ALA A 151 -1.91 15.97 12.62
C ALA A 151 -2.46 17.27 11.97
N ASP A 152 -1.62 18.07 11.31
CA ASP A 152 -2.04 19.30 10.63
C ASP A 152 -2.40 19.07 9.14
N PHE A 153 -1.97 17.96 8.52
CA PHE A 153 -2.02 17.76 7.06
C PHE A 153 -2.56 16.39 6.60
N SER A 154 -2.57 15.36 7.45
CA SER A 154 -3.01 14.00 7.11
C SER A 154 -3.39 13.21 8.38
N VAL A 155 -4.01 12.06 8.21
CA VAL A 155 -4.12 11.06 9.28
C VAL A 155 -3.34 9.80 8.92
N SER A 156 -3.06 8.94 9.90
CA SER A 156 -2.44 7.65 9.62
C SER A 156 -3.42 6.75 8.85
N GLU A 157 -2.91 6.07 7.84
CA GLU A 157 -3.65 5.12 7.00
C GLU A 157 -3.80 3.74 7.66
N ARG A 158 -2.93 3.41 8.64
CA ARG A 158 -2.90 2.10 9.31
C ARG A 158 -4.29 1.68 9.84
N PRO A 159 -5.04 2.52 10.59
CA PRO A 159 -6.35 2.11 11.11
C PRO A 159 -7.37 1.79 10.01
N THR A 160 -7.33 2.50 8.89
CA THR A 160 -8.20 2.23 7.73
C THR A 160 -7.84 0.90 7.08
N LEU A 161 -6.55 0.63 6.86
CA LEU A 161 -6.10 -0.64 6.28
C LEU A 161 -6.47 -1.83 7.18
N ASP A 162 -6.20 -1.71 8.49
CA ASP A 162 -6.59 -2.72 9.48
C ASP A 162 -8.11 -2.93 9.48
N ALA A 163 -8.89 -1.86 9.37
CA ALA A 163 -10.34 -1.96 9.25
C ALA A 163 -10.77 -2.70 7.98
N VAL A 164 -10.14 -2.46 6.83
CA VAL A 164 -10.45 -3.20 5.60
C VAL A 164 -10.18 -4.70 5.80
N TYR A 165 -9.02 -5.06 6.30
CA TYR A 165 -8.63 -6.47 6.45
C TYR A 165 -9.45 -7.21 7.50
N ASN A 166 -9.87 -6.55 8.57
CA ASN A 166 -10.69 -7.15 9.62
C ASN A 166 -12.17 -7.28 9.27
N ASN A 167 -12.66 -6.58 8.23
CA ASN A 167 -14.08 -6.59 7.84
C ASN A 167 -14.44 -7.58 6.73
N TYR A 168 -13.51 -8.43 6.27
CA TYR A 168 -13.87 -9.45 5.26
C TYR A 168 -14.93 -10.42 5.77
N SER A 169 -16.01 -10.57 4.99
CA SER A 169 -17.15 -11.47 5.26
C SER A 169 -17.05 -12.79 4.48
N ALA A 170 -15.92 -13.02 3.80
CA ALA A 170 -15.59 -14.24 3.08
C ALA A 170 -14.07 -14.52 3.20
N GLU A 171 -13.63 -15.70 2.75
CA GLU A 171 -12.22 -16.11 2.77
C GLU A 171 -11.40 -15.36 1.71
N VAL A 172 -11.08 -14.11 2.02
CA VAL A 172 -10.20 -13.22 1.26
C VAL A 172 -8.84 -13.17 1.94
N LYS A 173 -7.76 -13.22 1.15
CA LYS A 173 -6.39 -13.09 1.64
C LYS A 173 -5.93 -11.63 1.56
N GLY A 174 -5.98 -10.93 2.68
CA GLY A 174 -5.36 -9.61 2.81
C GLY A 174 -3.85 -9.69 2.70
N VAL A 175 -3.25 -8.83 1.88
CA VAL A 175 -1.80 -8.71 1.71
C VAL A 175 -1.39 -7.37 2.33
N ASP A 176 -1.03 -7.40 3.62
CA ASP A 176 -0.61 -6.20 4.33
C ASP A 176 0.82 -5.80 3.92
N VAL A 177 0.90 -4.73 3.11
CA VAL A 177 2.15 -4.14 2.62
C VAL A 177 2.63 -2.96 3.48
N TYR A 178 1.89 -2.56 4.50
CA TYR A 178 2.20 -1.38 5.30
C TYR A 178 3.57 -1.50 5.96
N ASP A 179 3.83 -2.63 6.61
CA ASP A 179 5.05 -2.82 7.40
C ASP A 179 6.29 -2.93 6.52
N VAL A 180 6.22 -3.64 5.39
CA VAL A 180 7.35 -3.74 4.46
C VAL A 180 7.67 -2.37 3.85
N LEU A 181 6.67 -1.58 3.48
CA LEU A 181 6.90 -0.23 2.97
C LEU A 181 7.45 0.71 4.06
N SER A 182 6.98 0.56 5.31
CA SER A 182 7.46 1.34 6.45
C SER A 182 8.94 1.07 6.76
N LEU A 183 9.40 -0.18 6.64
CA LEU A 183 10.80 -0.57 6.82
C LEU A 183 11.70 0.09 5.76
N HIS A 184 11.20 0.24 4.53
CA HIS A 184 11.95 0.77 3.39
C HIS A 184 11.64 2.24 3.07
N LYS A 185 10.92 2.96 3.93
CA LYS A 185 10.38 4.31 3.60
C LYS A 185 11.41 5.41 3.36
N LEU A 186 12.69 5.18 3.65
CA LEU A 186 13.77 6.11 3.30
C LEU A 186 14.34 5.87 1.89
N GLU A 187 13.90 4.81 1.22
CA GLU A 187 14.19 4.53 -0.17
C GLU A 187 13.20 5.25 -1.09
N TYR A 188 13.50 5.28 -2.38
CA TYR A 188 12.67 5.95 -3.38
C TYR A 188 11.45 5.09 -3.75
N LEU A 189 10.52 4.95 -2.81
CA LEU A 189 9.33 4.08 -2.92
C LEU A 189 8.17 4.74 -3.66
N TYR A 190 8.10 6.07 -3.67
CA TYR A 190 7.05 6.84 -4.31
C TYR A 190 7.64 7.98 -5.13
N PHE A 191 6.91 8.37 -6.18
CA PHE A 191 7.27 9.55 -6.96
C PHE A 191 7.11 10.80 -6.10
N ASN A 192 7.96 11.80 -6.33
CA ASN A 192 7.89 13.09 -5.65
C ASN A 192 6.87 14.02 -6.31
N THR A 193 6.59 13.80 -7.60
CA THR A 193 5.75 14.64 -8.47
C THR A 193 4.46 13.96 -8.92
N ASP A 194 4.25 12.70 -8.53
CA ASP A 194 3.08 11.88 -8.85
C ASP A 194 2.54 11.15 -7.60
N HIS A 195 1.31 10.67 -7.66
CA HIS A 195 0.65 9.99 -6.53
C HIS A 195 0.98 8.49 -6.45
N HIS A 196 1.51 7.90 -7.51
CA HIS A 196 1.86 6.48 -7.53
C HIS A 196 3.18 6.19 -6.80
N TRP A 197 3.31 4.94 -6.36
CA TRP A 197 4.60 4.34 -6.02
C TRP A 197 5.55 4.21 -7.23
N THR A 198 6.83 4.03 -6.97
CA THR A 198 7.84 3.68 -7.98
C THR A 198 7.85 2.17 -8.24
N GLY A 199 8.64 1.73 -9.23
CA GLY A 199 8.89 0.31 -9.43
C GLY A 199 9.46 -0.39 -8.19
N LEU A 200 10.22 0.32 -7.35
CA LEU A 200 10.80 -0.23 -6.13
C LEU A 200 9.73 -0.41 -5.03
N GLY A 201 8.84 0.57 -4.84
CA GLY A 201 7.69 0.42 -3.95
C GLY A 201 6.78 -0.74 -4.36
N ALA A 202 6.51 -0.85 -5.67
CA ALA A 202 5.76 -1.96 -6.24
C ALA A 202 6.45 -3.33 -6.05
N TYR A 203 7.79 -3.37 -6.12
CA TYR A 203 8.57 -4.59 -5.88
C TYR A 203 8.39 -5.10 -4.44
N TYR A 204 8.45 -4.22 -3.43
CA TYR A 204 8.20 -4.63 -2.05
C TYR A 204 6.79 -5.20 -1.85
N ALA A 205 5.78 -4.58 -2.42
CA ALA A 205 4.42 -5.13 -2.39
C ALA A 205 4.30 -6.46 -3.13
N TYR A 206 5.01 -6.64 -4.25
CA TYR A 206 5.12 -7.92 -4.95
C TYR A 206 5.74 -9.01 -4.07
N THR A 207 6.82 -8.72 -3.34
CA THR A 207 7.44 -9.71 -2.44
C THR A 207 6.50 -10.14 -1.32
N LYS A 208 5.74 -9.19 -0.75
CA LYS A 208 4.73 -9.47 0.27
C LYS A 208 3.56 -10.29 -0.30
N PHE A 209 3.11 -9.97 -1.50
CA PHE A 209 2.11 -10.77 -2.20
C PHE A 209 2.61 -12.20 -2.43
N ALA A 210 3.85 -12.37 -2.89
CA ALA A 210 4.45 -13.68 -3.14
C ALA A 210 4.52 -14.53 -1.86
N GLU A 211 4.90 -13.93 -0.74
CA GLU A 211 4.87 -14.54 0.59
C GLU A 211 3.46 -15.07 0.94
N VAL A 212 2.43 -14.22 0.84
CA VAL A 212 1.04 -14.58 1.19
C VAL A 212 0.46 -15.61 0.19
N ALA A 213 0.87 -15.54 -1.08
CA ALA A 213 0.44 -16.45 -2.13
C ALA A 213 1.23 -17.77 -2.16
N GLY A 214 2.29 -17.91 -1.36
CA GLY A 214 3.07 -19.15 -1.24
C GLY A 214 3.98 -19.44 -2.43
N PHE A 215 4.51 -18.42 -3.10
CA PHE A 215 5.52 -18.60 -4.14
C PHE A 215 6.76 -17.72 -3.89
N THR A 216 7.91 -18.16 -4.41
CA THR A 216 9.16 -17.39 -4.29
C THR A 216 9.16 -16.24 -5.28
N PRO A 217 9.30 -14.98 -4.84
CA PRO A 217 9.44 -13.87 -5.77
C PRO A 217 10.78 -13.98 -6.52
N VAL A 218 10.84 -13.48 -7.74
CA VAL A 218 12.12 -13.28 -8.44
C VAL A 218 12.91 -12.25 -7.64
N ALA A 219 14.16 -12.56 -7.31
CA ALA A 219 15.00 -11.67 -6.54
C ALA A 219 15.33 -10.40 -7.35
N GLN A 220 15.46 -9.25 -6.69
CA GLN A 220 15.69 -7.98 -7.37
C GLN A 220 17.02 -7.99 -8.14
N GLU A 221 18.03 -8.67 -7.62
CA GLU A 221 19.34 -8.88 -8.25
C GLU A 221 19.27 -9.73 -9.53
N ASP A 222 18.22 -10.53 -9.69
CA ASP A 222 17.97 -11.33 -10.89
C ASP A 222 17.17 -10.54 -11.95
N MET A 223 16.78 -9.30 -11.64
CA MET A 223 16.08 -8.40 -12.55
C MET A 223 17.03 -7.34 -13.10
N GLU A 224 16.82 -6.98 -14.37
CA GLU A 224 17.50 -5.82 -14.95
C GLU A 224 16.70 -4.56 -14.61
N LYS A 225 17.26 -3.69 -13.75
CA LYS A 225 16.72 -2.37 -13.44
C LYS A 225 16.98 -1.39 -14.58
N LYS A 226 15.93 -0.76 -15.08
CA LYS A 226 15.97 0.31 -16.09
C LYS A 226 15.30 1.57 -15.56
N SER A 227 15.65 2.72 -16.14
CA SER A 227 15.16 4.03 -15.70
C SER A 227 14.90 4.96 -16.87
N ILE A 228 13.79 5.69 -16.82
CA ILE A 228 13.43 6.77 -17.76
C ILE A 228 13.34 8.07 -16.94
N PRO A 229 14.30 9.00 -17.09
CA PRO A 229 14.30 10.24 -16.32
C PRO A 229 13.34 11.28 -16.90
N GLY A 230 13.01 12.29 -16.10
CA GLY A 230 12.30 13.49 -16.57
C GLY A 230 10.79 13.43 -16.40
N LEU A 231 10.27 12.57 -15.53
CA LEU A 231 8.86 12.52 -15.21
C LEU A 231 8.47 13.75 -14.38
N LEU A 232 7.47 14.48 -14.85
CA LEU A 232 6.67 15.40 -14.05
C LEU A 232 5.25 14.84 -14.00
N GLY A 233 4.83 14.38 -12.82
CA GLY A 233 3.57 13.68 -12.63
C GLY A 233 2.35 14.57 -12.42
N LEU A 234 1.23 13.93 -12.08
CA LEU A 234 -0.05 14.60 -11.90
C LEU A 234 -0.03 15.65 -10.78
N LEU A 235 0.74 15.42 -9.71
CA LEU A 235 0.82 16.37 -8.60
C LEU A 235 1.56 17.64 -9.03
N TYR A 236 2.54 17.54 -9.93
CA TYR A 236 3.10 18.73 -10.59
C TYR A 236 2.04 19.43 -11.46
N ASP A 237 1.31 18.68 -12.28
CA ASP A 237 0.27 19.26 -13.15
C ASP A 237 -0.78 20.06 -12.35
N ILE A 238 -1.17 19.56 -11.17
CA ILE A 238 -2.10 20.22 -10.25
C ILE A 238 -1.48 21.46 -9.62
N THR A 239 -0.27 21.35 -9.07
CA THR A 239 0.28 22.38 -8.19
C THR A 239 1.06 23.47 -8.93
N GLN A 240 1.64 23.13 -10.09
CA GLN A 240 2.54 23.99 -10.87
C GLN A 240 3.63 24.63 -10.00
N GLU A 241 4.18 23.86 -9.05
CA GLU A 241 5.20 24.34 -8.13
C GLU A 241 6.61 24.19 -8.73
N PRO A 242 7.40 25.28 -8.80
CA PRO A 242 8.73 25.24 -9.42
C PRO A 242 9.69 24.25 -8.76
N VAL A 243 9.51 23.95 -7.47
CA VAL A 243 10.36 22.99 -6.75
C VAL A 243 10.23 21.57 -7.32
N LEU A 244 9.05 21.20 -7.83
CA LEU A 244 8.81 19.91 -8.49
C LEU A 244 9.36 19.93 -9.92
N GLU A 245 9.17 21.02 -10.66
CA GLU A 245 9.73 21.20 -12.02
C GLU A 245 11.26 21.06 -12.02
N GLN A 246 11.92 21.56 -10.97
CA GLN A 246 13.36 21.49 -10.77
C GLN A 246 13.85 20.15 -10.19
N ASN A 247 12.93 19.26 -9.85
CA ASN A 247 13.20 17.94 -9.27
C ASN A 247 12.35 16.86 -9.95
N PRO A 248 12.46 16.68 -11.29
CA PRO A 248 11.69 15.67 -11.99
C PRO A 248 12.07 14.26 -11.51
N ASP A 249 11.08 13.39 -11.46
CA ASP A 249 11.24 12.00 -11.09
C ASP A 249 11.87 11.17 -12.23
N SER A 250 12.28 9.95 -11.89
CA SER A 250 12.65 8.92 -12.87
C SER A 250 11.76 7.70 -12.71
N VAL A 251 11.19 7.21 -13.82
CA VAL A 251 10.39 5.98 -13.85
C VAL A 251 11.34 4.78 -13.86
N GLU A 252 11.48 4.15 -12.70
CA GLU A 252 12.23 2.91 -12.53
C GLU A 252 11.34 1.69 -12.83
N TYR A 253 11.85 0.76 -13.62
CA TYR A 253 11.15 -0.50 -13.92
C TYR A 253 12.14 -1.67 -13.99
N PHE A 254 11.63 -2.85 -13.70
CA PHE A 254 12.43 -4.08 -13.62
C PHE A 254 12.00 -5.03 -14.73
N THR A 255 12.96 -5.50 -15.54
CA THR A 255 12.70 -6.53 -16.55
C THR A 255 13.22 -7.88 -16.08
N ILE A 256 12.35 -8.89 -16.10
CA ILE A 256 12.71 -10.27 -15.78
C ILE A 256 13.40 -10.89 -16.99
N LEU A 257 14.60 -11.43 -16.81
CA LEU A 257 15.29 -12.18 -17.84
C LEU A 257 14.61 -13.55 -18.00
N VAL A 258 13.83 -13.71 -19.07
CA VAL A 258 13.32 -15.03 -19.45
C VAL A 258 14.46 -15.79 -20.10
N ILE A 259 15.19 -16.59 -19.32
CA ILE A 259 16.06 -17.62 -19.88
C ILE A 259 15.14 -18.68 -20.48
N MET A 260 14.86 -18.57 -21.78
CA MET A 260 14.22 -19.66 -22.50
C MET A 260 15.20 -20.84 -22.45
N SER A 261 14.91 -21.84 -21.62
CA SER A 261 15.59 -23.13 -21.74
C SER A 261 15.37 -23.63 -23.16
N ALA A 262 16.45 -23.73 -23.93
CA ALA A 262 16.44 -24.39 -25.22
C ALA A 262 15.91 -25.81 -25.01
N LYS A 263 14.76 -26.10 -25.60
CA LYS A 263 14.23 -27.46 -25.72
C LYS A 263 15.04 -28.26 -26.72
#